data_AF-A0A2Y9BNQ4-F1
#
_entry.id   AF-A0A2Y9BNQ4-F1
#
_cell.length_a   1.000
_cell.length_b   1.000
_cell.length_c   1.000
_cell.angle_alpha   90.00
_cell.angle_beta   90.00
_cell.angle_gamma   90.00
#
_symmetry.space_group_name_H-M   'P 1'
#
loop_
_entity.id
_entity.type
_entity.pdbx_description
1 polymer ?
#
loop_
_entity_poly.entity_id
_entity_poly.type
_entity_poly.pdbx_seq_one_letter_code
_entity_poly.pdbx_strand_id
1 'polypeptide(L)'
;MAWIQCNYHSDILGKTMGMEVIIPEPDIFYKREELLKVGRFPVVYLLHGRNGTGIDWIRNTSVERYAMENQTAVVMPSVDNGCYENMGGSAYWTYLTEEVKAKAEVYFPVSKRREECFVAGAGEGAYGALKWGAEFPGRFHTAGCISPVWEDEQKLRECQRKYREHEGQDRKLPELLEYAEAPQEDGEYCDRSLGELFRALPLPRNLYKNW
;
A
#
# COMPACT_ATOMS: atom_id res chain seq x y z
N MET A 1 -13.33 3.17 -11.88
CA MET A 1 -12.74 2.11 -11.03
C MET A 1 -13.83 1.71 -10.05
N ALA A 2 -13.84 0.45 -9.60
CA ALA A 2 -14.77 0.06 -8.55
C ALA A 2 -14.14 0.38 -7.20
N TRP A 3 -14.73 1.31 -6.45
CA TRP A 3 -14.42 1.49 -5.03
C TRP A 3 -15.32 0.59 -4.18
N ILE A 4 -14.70 -0.29 -3.40
CA ILE A 4 -15.34 -1.31 -2.59
C ILE A 4 -14.97 -1.09 -1.13
N GLN A 5 -15.97 -0.98 -0.27
CA GLN A 5 -15.79 -1.03 1.18
C GLN A 5 -15.99 -2.47 1.65
N CYS A 6 -14.94 -3.09 2.18
CA CYS A 6 -14.95 -4.48 2.60
C CYS A 6 -14.84 -4.58 4.12
N ASN A 7 -15.89 -5.05 4.77
CA ASN A 7 -15.89 -5.34 6.21
C ASN A 7 -15.88 -6.86 6.42
N TYR A 8 -15.01 -7.34 7.31
CA TYR A 8 -14.80 -8.77 7.54
C TYR A 8 -14.35 -9.05 8.97
N HIS A 9 -14.54 -10.28 9.45
CA HIS A 9 -14.00 -10.71 10.74
C HIS A 9 -12.50 -11.01 10.62
N SER A 10 -11.70 -10.41 11.49
CA SER A 10 -10.28 -10.76 11.69
C SER A 10 -10.19 -11.86 12.75
N ASP A 11 -9.66 -13.01 12.35
CA ASP A 11 -9.40 -14.14 13.23
C ASP A 11 -8.21 -13.83 14.17
N ILE A 12 -7.25 -12.99 13.72
CA ILE A 12 -6.09 -12.58 14.51
C ILE A 12 -6.48 -11.58 15.61
N LEU A 13 -7.36 -10.63 15.30
CA LEU A 13 -7.78 -9.59 16.25
C LEU A 13 -9.07 -9.93 17.00
N GLY A 14 -9.80 -10.96 16.56
CA GLY A 14 -11.07 -11.39 17.17
C GLY A 14 -12.20 -10.36 17.03
N LYS A 15 -12.12 -9.45 16.05
CA LYS A 15 -13.11 -8.39 15.82
C LYS A 15 -13.29 -8.08 14.35
N THR A 16 -14.35 -7.35 14.02
CA THR A 16 -14.59 -6.86 12.66
C THR A 16 -13.56 -5.77 12.32
N MET A 17 -12.93 -5.94 11.16
CA MET A 17 -12.01 -4.99 10.56
C MET A 17 -12.50 -4.60 9.16
N GLY A 18 -11.92 -3.53 8.62
CA GLY A 18 -12.27 -2.99 7.31
C GLY A 18 -11.05 -2.82 6.40
N MET A 19 -11.28 -2.87 5.09
CA MET A 19 -10.37 -2.34 4.08
C MET A 19 -11.15 -1.70 2.93
N GLU A 20 -10.64 -0.59 2.44
CA GLU A 20 -11.07 0.04 1.21
C GLU A 20 -10.27 -0.54 0.05
N VAL A 21 -10.96 -0.91 -1.03
CA VAL A 21 -10.32 -1.51 -2.20
C VAL A 21 -10.76 -0.79 -3.45
N ILE A 22 -9.80 -0.39 -4.27
CA ILE A 22 -10.05 0.12 -5.62
C ILE A 22 -9.61 -0.94 -6.62
N ILE A 23 -10.51 -1.36 -7.52
CA ILE A 23 -10.24 -2.35 -8.56
C ILE A 23 -10.42 -1.75 -9.95
N PRO A 24 -9.51 -2.03 -10.92
CA PRO A 24 -9.70 -1.66 -12.32
C PRO A 24 -11.01 -2.19 -12.91
N GLU A 25 -11.70 -1.32 -13.65
CA GLU A 25 -12.94 -1.64 -14.36
C GLU A 25 -12.80 -1.38 -15.86
N PRO A 26 -13.64 -1.99 -16.71
CA PRO A 26 -13.66 -1.65 -18.12
C PRO A 26 -13.99 -0.18 -18.32
N ASP A 27 -13.16 0.52 -19.10
CA ASP A 27 -13.38 1.91 -19.45
C ASP A 27 -13.14 2.14 -20.95
N ILE A 28 -13.11 3.41 -21.36
CA ILE A 28 -12.90 3.74 -22.78
C ILE A 28 -11.52 3.30 -23.29
N PHE A 29 -10.53 3.15 -22.41
CA PHE A 29 -9.14 2.80 -22.71
C PHE A 29 -8.83 1.32 -22.48
N TYR A 30 -9.51 0.67 -21.54
CA TYR A 30 -9.27 -0.70 -21.16
C TYR A 30 -10.51 -1.54 -21.37
N LYS A 31 -10.53 -2.29 -22.47
CA LYS A 31 -11.71 -3.03 -22.88
C LYS A 31 -11.93 -4.23 -21.96
N ARG A 32 -13.18 -4.66 -21.85
CA ARG A 32 -13.58 -5.81 -21.04
C ARG A 32 -12.75 -7.05 -21.37
N GLU A 33 -12.48 -7.28 -22.65
CA GLU A 33 -11.73 -8.45 -23.14
C GLU A 33 -10.27 -8.41 -22.70
N GLU A 34 -9.68 -7.22 -22.54
CA GLU A 34 -8.31 -7.03 -22.06
C GLU A 34 -8.24 -7.28 -20.55
N LEU A 35 -9.21 -6.74 -19.80
CA LEU A 35 -9.34 -6.99 -18.36
C LEU A 35 -9.50 -8.47 -18.03
N LEU A 36 -10.30 -9.19 -18.79
CA LEU A 36 -10.50 -10.62 -18.60
C LEU A 36 -9.22 -11.43 -18.83
N LYS A 37 -8.26 -10.93 -19.63
CA LYS A 37 -6.95 -11.57 -19.85
C LYS A 37 -5.96 -11.31 -18.73
N VAL A 38 -6.07 -10.18 -18.01
CA VAL A 38 -5.19 -9.85 -16.88
C VAL A 38 -5.31 -10.91 -15.78
N GLY A 39 -6.54 -11.33 -15.47
CA GLY A 39 -6.87 -12.34 -14.46
C GLY A 39 -6.62 -11.88 -13.02
N ARG A 40 -5.47 -11.26 -12.73
CA ARG A 40 -5.10 -10.64 -11.46
C ARG A 40 -4.33 -9.34 -11.69
N PHE A 41 -4.77 -8.27 -11.04
CA PHE A 41 -4.17 -6.95 -11.14
C PHE A 41 -2.90 -6.83 -10.29
N PRO A 42 -1.89 -6.07 -10.75
CA PRO A 42 -0.91 -5.50 -9.84
C PRO A 42 -1.60 -4.79 -8.67
N VAL A 43 -0.96 -4.77 -7.51
CA VAL A 43 -1.60 -4.29 -6.27
C VAL A 43 -0.66 -3.44 -5.43
N VAL A 44 -1.16 -2.30 -4.99
CA VAL A 44 -0.53 -1.45 -3.98
C VAL A 44 -1.27 -1.62 -2.65
N TYR A 45 -0.58 -2.12 -1.62
CA TYR A 45 -1.05 -2.07 -0.24
C TYR A 45 -0.68 -0.72 0.36
N LEU A 46 -1.68 0.13 0.61
CA LEU A 46 -1.48 1.53 0.96
C LEU A 46 -1.90 1.78 2.42
N LEU A 47 -0.90 2.06 3.26
CA LEU A 47 -0.97 2.08 4.71
C LEU A 47 -1.21 3.50 5.23
N HIS A 48 -2.25 3.68 6.03
CA HIS A 48 -2.68 4.98 6.53
C HIS A 48 -1.80 5.52 7.66
N GLY A 49 -1.92 6.83 7.91
CA GLY A 49 -1.22 7.54 8.98
C GLY A 49 -1.82 7.29 10.37
N ARG A 50 -1.29 7.97 11.39
CA ARG A 50 -1.76 7.82 12.78
C ARG A 50 -3.20 8.31 12.88
N ASN A 51 -4.03 7.64 13.69
CA ASN A 51 -5.47 7.95 13.86
C ASN A 51 -6.32 7.84 12.58
N GLY A 52 -5.74 7.34 11.49
CA GLY A 52 -6.43 7.20 10.23
C GLY A 52 -7.11 5.86 10.03
N THR A 53 -7.74 5.72 8.88
CA THR A 53 -8.23 4.45 8.32
C THR A 53 -8.00 4.45 6.81
N GLY A 54 -8.26 3.34 6.12
CA GLY A 54 -8.07 3.30 4.66
C GLY A 54 -8.95 4.29 3.89
N ILE A 55 -10.07 4.74 4.46
CA ILE A 55 -10.96 5.75 3.85
C ILE A 55 -10.28 7.12 3.66
N ASP A 56 -9.25 7.43 4.45
CA ASP A 56 -8.61 8.74 4.40
C ASP A 56 -7.86 8.95 3.09
N TRP A 57 -7.31 7.87 2.52
CA TRP A 57 -6.73 7.92 1.19
C TRP A 57 -7.77 8.31 0.14
N ILE A 58 -8.99 7.78 0.23
CA ILE A 58 -10.08 8.14 -0.67
C ILE A 58 -10.51 9.60 -0.49
N ARG A 59 -10.62 10.05 0.76
CA ARG A 59 -11.19 11.38 1.07
C ARG A 59 -10.22 12.52 0.88
N ASN A 60 -8.93 12.29 1.10
CA ASN A 60 -7.92 13.34 1.18
C ASN A 60 -6.94 13.32 0.00
N THR A 61 -7.09 12.38 -0.95
CA THR A 61 -6.21 12.26 -2.12
C THR A 61 -6.99 11.88 -3.38
N SER A 62 -6.32 11.93 -4.52
CA SER A 62 -6.81 11.42 -5.80
C SER A 62 -6.41 9.95 -6.06
N VAL A 63 -6.28 9.12 -5.03
CA VAL A 63 -5.79 7.73 -5.15
C VAL A 63 -6.50 6.91 -6.22
N GLU A 64 -7.82 7.08 -6.41
CA GLU A 64 -8.58 6.39 -7.46
C GLU A 64 -8.10 6.78 -8.86
N ARG A 65 -7.81 8.07 -9.08
CA ARG A 65 -7.28 8.57 -10.35
C ARG A 65 -5.88 8.02 -10.60
N TYR A 66 -5.02 7.99 -9.58
CA TYR A 66 -3.68 7.41 -9.71
C TYR A 66 -3.75 5.90 -9.98
N ALA A 67 -4.65 5.17 -9.33
CA ALA A 67 -4.88 3.75 -9.59
C ALA A 67 -5.36 3.49 -11.03
N MET A 68 -6.28 4.33 -11.53
CA MET A 68 -6.80 4.28 -12.90
C MET A 68 -5.70 4.53 -13.96
N GLU A 69 -4.88 5.58 -13.77
CA GLU A 69 -3.75 5.91 -14.65
C GLU A 69 -2.70 4.78 -14.71
N ASN A 70 -2.69 3.90 -13.70
CA ASN A 70 -1.72 2.82 -13.52
C ASN A 70 -2.30 1.41 -13.68
N GLN A 71 -3.59 1.28 -14.01
CA GLN A 71 -4.31 0.00 -14.14
C GLN A 71 -4.03 -0.98 -12.99
N THR A 72 -3.96 -0.47 -11.77
CA THR A 72 -3.56 -1.23 -10.58
C THR A 72 -4.70 -1.28 -9.58
N ALA A 73 -4.75 -2.36 -8.81
CA ALA A 73 -5.58 -2.42 -7.62
C ALA A 73 -4.91 -1.69 -6.45
N VAL A 74 -5.70 -1.12 -5.56
CA VAL A 74 -5.20 -0.53 -4.32
C VAL A 74 -5.99 -1.12 -3.15
N VAL A 75 -5.28 -1.67 -2.18
CA VAL A 75 -5.84 -2.21 -0.94
C VAL A 75 -5.40 -1.31 0.20
N MET A 76 -6.35 -0.66 0.87
CA MET A 76 -6.12 0.27 1.98
C MET A 76 -6.71 -0.33 3.25
N PRO A 77 -5.95 -1.14 3.99
CA PRO A 77 -6.46 -1.77 5.21
C PRO A 77 -6.51 -0.79 6.37
N SER A 78 -7.54 -0.90 7.21
CA SER A 78 -7.58 -0.25 8.51
C SER A 78 -6.82 -1.09 9.54
N VAL A 79 -5.88 -0.46 10.24
CA VAL A 79 -5.10 -1.07 11.34
C VAL A 79 -5.37 -0.39 12.69
N ASP A 80 -6.44 0.40 12.80
CA ASP A 80 -6.75 1.26 13.95
C ASP A 80 -5.50 2.08 14.38
N ASN A 81 -5.37 2.37 15.68
CA ASN A 81 -4.11 2.84 16.28
C ASN A 81 -3.19 1.68 16.66
N GLY A 82 -3.20 0.61 15.86
CA GLY A 82 -2.40 -0.59 16.05
C GLY A 82 -0.92 -0.39 15.78
N CYS A 83 -0.51 0.79 15.29
CA CYS A 83 0.88 1.22 15.30
C CYS A 83 1.81 0.29 14.48
N TYR A 84 1.27 -0.52 13.56
CA TYR A 84 2.05 -1.51 12.80
C TYR A 84 2.93 -2.42 13.68
N GLU A 85 2.47 -2.69 14.91
CA GLU A 85 3.18 -3.45 15.94
C GLU A 85 2.25 -4.49 16.60
N ASN A 86 2.85 -5.50 17.24
CA ASN A 86 2.13 -6.39 18.14
C ASN A 86 2.20 -5.81 19.55
N MET A 87 1.09 -5.29 20.07
CA MET A 87 1.05 -4.59 21.37
C MET A 87 0.08 -5.27 22.33
N GLY A 88 0.57 -5.67 23.51
CA GLY A 88 -0.20 -5.83 24.75
C GLY A 88 -1.58 -6.51 24.68
N GLY A 89 -1.82 -7.44 23.74
CA GLY A 89 -3.11 -8.12 23.55
C GLY A 89 -3.73 -7.99 22.15
N SER A 90 -3.13 -7.24 21.23
CA SER A 90 -3.57 -7.16 19.83
C SER A 90 -2.39 -7.30 18.88
N ALA A 91 -2.50 -8.25 17.95
CA ALA A 91 -1.43 -8.57 17.02
C ALA A 91 -1.59 -7.85 15.68
N TYR A 92 -1.61 -6.51 15.67
CA TYR A 92 -1.85 -5.72 14.46
C TYR A 92 -0.79 -5.93 13.39
N TRP A 93 0.46 -6.17 13.78
CA TRP A 93 1.52 -6.52 12.83
C TRP A 93 1.23 -7.85 12.13
N THR A 94 0.88 -8.88 12.90
CA THR A 94 0.54 -10.20 12.33
C THR A 94 -0.75 -10.13 11.52
N TYR A 95 -1.75 -9.37 11.97
CA TYR A 95 -2.99 -9.09 11.23
C TYR A 95 -2.69 -8.48 9.85
N LEU A 96 -1.91 -7.41 9.80
CA LEU A 96 -1.57 -6.75 8.54
C LEU A 96 -0.76 -7.67 7.62
N THR A 97 0.32 -8.27 8.16
CA THR A 97 1.31 -8.95 7.32
C THR A 97 0.84 -10.30 6.81
N GLU A 98 0.01 -11.01 7.58
CA GLU A 98 -0.48 -12.34 7.23
C GLU A 98 -1.94 -12.31 6.79
N GLU A 99 -2.85 -11.79 7.63
CA GLU A 99 -4.29 -11.94 7.40
C GLU A 99 -4.87 -10.98 6.36
N VAL A 100 -4.53 -9.68 6.42
CA VAL A 100 -5.00 -8.70 5.43
C VAL A 100 -4.59 -9.11 4.02
N LYS A 101 -3.30 -9.44 3.84
CA LYS A 101 -2.77 -9.86 2.54
C LYS A 101 -3.47 -11.13 2.04
N ALA A 102 -3.60 -12.14 2.90
CA ALA A 102 -4.27 -13.40 2.53
C ALA A 102 -5.74 -13.18 2.15
N LYS A 103 -6.49 -12.37 2.91
CA LYS A 103 -7.90 -12.06 2.60
C LYS A 103 -8.02 -11.26 1.31
N ALA A 104 -7.17 -10.26 1.08
CA ALA A 104 -7.17 -9.49 -0.17
C ALA A 104 -6.97 -10.40 -1.40
N GLU A 105 -6.05 -11.36 -1.33
CA GLU A 105 -5.79 -12.32 -2.41
C GLU A 105 -6.93 -13.32 -2.69
N VAL A 106 -7.78 -13.57 -1.70
CA VAL A 106 -8.96 -14.45 -1.78
C VAL A 106 -10.18 -13.67 -2.27
N TYR A 107 -10.42 -12.48 -1.73
CA TYR A 107 -11.61 -11.69 -2.01
C TYR A 107 -11.52 -10.96 -3.35
N PHE A 108 -10.31 -10.57 -3.77
CA PHE A 108 -10.12 -9.73 -4.94
C PHE A 108 -9.15 -10.37 -5.94
N PRO A 109 -9.28 -10.05 -7.24
CA PRO A 109 -8.38 -10.49 -8.28
C PRO A 109 -7.06 -9.69 -8.22
N VAL A 110 -6.34 -9.75 -7.11
CA VAL A 110 -5.02 -9.12 -6.95
C VAL A 110 -3.89 -10.13 -7.18
N SER A 111 -2.75 -9.65 -7.65
CA SER A 111 -1.57 -10.46 -7.95
C SER A 111 -0.92 -10.97 -6.66
N LYS A 112 -0.23 -12.10 -6.83
CA LYS A 112 0.61 -12.73 -5.79
C LYS A 112 2.09 -12.70 -6.18
N ARG A 113 2.40 -12.22 -7.38
CA ARG A 113 3.75 -12.15 -7.92
C ARG A 113 4.47 -10.97 -7.28
N ARG A 114 5.70 -11.17 -6.82
CA ARG A 114 6.49 -10.13 -6.13
C ARG A 114 6.60 -8.87 -6.98
N GLU A 115 6.90 -9.04 -8.26
CA GLU A 115 7.05 -8.01 -9.29
C GLU A 115 5.80 -7.14 -9.51
N GLU A 116 4.64 -7.56 -9.01
CA GLU A 116 3.36 -6.88 -9.13
C GLU A 116 2.72 -6.53 -7.78
N CYS A 117 3.45 -6.74 -6.69
CA CYS A 117 3.02 -6.39 -5.34
C CYS A 117 3.86 -5.24 -4.81
N PHE A 118 3.21 -4.18 -4.37
CA PHE A 118 3.85 -2.99 -3.83
C PHE A 118 3.25 -2.68 -2.46
N VAL A 119 4.05 -2.10 -1.57
CA VAL A 119 3.59 -1.58 -0.28
C VAL A 119 3.97 -0.11 -0.20
N ALA A 120 3.06 0.73 0.29
CA ALA A 120 3.34 2.14 0.47
C ALA A 120 2.59 2.72 1.68
N GLY A 121 2.97 3.90 2.14
CA GLY A 121 2.20 4.61 3.17
C GLY A 121 2.70 6.03 3.43
N ALA A 122 2.00 6.74 4.30
CA ALA A 122 2.37 8.07 4.80
C ALA A 122 2.50 8.08 6.32
N GLY A 123 3.38 8.93 6.85
CA GLY A 123 3.56 9.09 8.29
C GLY A 123 3.96 7.77 8.97
N GLU A 124 3.14 7.29 9.90
CA GLU A 124 3.33 5.97 10.52
C GLU A 124 3.10 4.81 9.56
N GLY A 125 2.21 4.98 8.58
CA GLY A 125 2.01 4.01 7.50
C GLY A 125 3.26 3.84 6.63
N ALA A 126 4.06 4.89 6.47
CA ALA A 126 5.35 4.79 5.78
C ALA A 126 6.37 3.98 6.59
N TYR A 127 6.39 4.12 7.93
CA TYR A 127 7.16 3.21 8.79
C TYR A 127 6.67 1.75 8.64
N GLY A 128 5.35 1.53 8.65
CA GLY A 128 4.75 0.21 8.41
C GLY A 128 5.19 -0.39 7.07
N ALA A 129 5.24 0.41 5.99
CA ALA A 129 5.66 -0.02 4.67
C ALA A 129 7.15 -0.39 4.63
N LEU A 130 8.02 0.45 5.23
CA LEU A 130 9.45 0.15 5.40
C LEU A 130 9.66 -1.18 6.11
N LYS A 131 9.03 -1.31 7.29
CA LYS A 131 9.13 -2.50 8.13
C LYS A 131 8.65 -3.75 7.39
N TRP A 132 7.56 -3.66 6.63
CA TRP A 132 6.98 -4.83 5.97
C TRP A 132 7.88 -5.32 4.85
N GLY A 133 8.39 -4.41 4.02
CA GLY A 133 9.35 -4.77 2.99
C GLY A 133 10.67 -5.30 3.56
N ALA A 134 11.14 -4.77 4.71
CA ALA A 134 12.39 -5.19 5.32
C ALA A 134 12.30 -6.56 6.02
N GLU A 135 11.20 -6.85 6.72
CA GLU A 135 11.00 -8.14 7.39
C GLU A 135 10.59 -9.25 6.41
N PHE A 136 9.98 -8.89 5.28
CA PHE A 136 9.48 -9.84 4.28
C PHE A 136 9.96 -9.49 2.86
N PRO A 137 11.28 -9.51 2.59
CA PRO A 137 11.86 -9.02 1.34
C PRO A 137 11.27 -9.70 0.08
N GLY A 138 10.89 -10.98 0.17
CA GLY A 138 10.29 -11.70 -0.96
C GLY A 138 8.84 -11.33 -1.33
N ARG A 139 8.17 -10.44 -0.58
CA ARG A 139 6.72 -10.16 -0.76
C ARG A 139 6.40 -9.00 -1.70
N PHE A 140 7.31 -8.03 -1.85
CA PHE A 140 7.07 -6.81 -2.61
C PHE A 140 8.20 -6.50 -3.57
N HIS A 141 7.85 -5.86 -4.69
CA HIS A 141 8.80 -5.27 -5.60
C HIS A 141 9.32 -3.93 -5.08
N THR A 142 8.41 -3.06 -4.61
CA THR A 142 8.73 -1.71 -4.13
C THR A 142 8.06 -1.43 -2.78
N ALA A 143 8.79 -0.75 -1.91
CA ALA A 143 8.30 -0.11 -0.69
C ALA A 143 8.36 1.42 -0.88
N GLY A 144 7.21 2.08 -0.86
CA GLY A 144 7.08 3.52 -1.07
C GLY A 144 6.73 4.28 0.21
N CYS A 145 7.49 5.31 0.55
CA CYS A 145 7.43 5.95 1.85
C CYS A 145 7.26 7.45 1.69
N ILE A 146 6.16 7.99 2.22
CA ILE A 146 5.86 9.42 2.21
C ILE A 146 6.00 9.94 3.64
N SER A 147 7.03 10.75 3.88
CA SER A 147 7.30 11.40 5.16
C SER A 147 7.23 10.45 6.36
N PRO A 148 8.10 9.42 6.40
CA PRO A 148 8.06 8.42 7.45
C PRO A 148 8.32 9.03 8.83
N VAL A 149 7.43 8.73 9.76
CA VAL A 149 7.59 9.08 11.18
C VAL A 149 7.31 7.86 12.04
N TRP A 150 7.98 7.81 13.17
CA TRP A 150 7.76 6.79 14.19
C TRP A 150 8.15 7.35 15.54
N GLU A 151 7.43 6.99 16.60
CA GLU A 151 7.74 7.44 17.97
C GLU A 151 9.16 7.00 18.39
N ASP A 152 9.55 5.79 18.00
CA ASP A 152 10.91 5.28 18.18
C ASP A 152 11.76 5.60 16.94
N GLU A 153 12.33 6.81 16.90
CA GLU A 153 13.21 7.23 15.81
C GLU A 153 14.37 6.26 15.54
N GLN A 154 14.85 5.55 16.57
CA GLN A 154 15.94 4.60 16.41
C GLN A 154 15.50 3.40 15.57
N LYS A 155 14.29 2.86 15.80
CA LYS A 155 13.72 1.79 14.97
C LYS A 155 13.48 2.22 13.53
N LEU A 156 12.99 3.43 13.31
CA LEU A 156 12.83 3.96 11.95
C LEU A 156 14.17 4.04 11.22
N ARG A 157 15.20 4.61 11.86
CA ARG A 157 16.55 4.70 11.31
C ARG A 157 17.16 3.32 11.04
N GLU A 158 16.89 2.35 11.90
CA GLU A 158 17.33 0.96 11.71
C GLU A 158 16.69 0.33 10.47
N CYS A 159 15.37 0.49 10.28
CA CYS A 159 14.69 0.00 9.09
C CYS A 159 15.27 0.62 7.82
N GLN A 160 15.45 1.94 7.78
CA GLN A 160 16.06 2.63 6.64
C GLN A 160 17.51 2.18 6.40
N ARG A 161 18.27 1.94 7.47
CA ARG A 161 19.65 1.44 7.38
C ARG A 161 19.71 0.06 6.72
N LYS A 162 18.76 -0.85 7.02
CA LYS A 162 18.69 -2.16 6.37
C LYS A 162 18.61 -2.04 4.84
N TYR A 163 17.75 -1.15 4.32
CA TYR A 163 17.66 -0.91 2.88
C TYR A 163 18.98 -0.40 2.30
N ARG A 164 19.60 0.61 2.92
CA ARG A 164 20.87 1.20 2.44
C ARG A 164 22.05 0.22 2.47
N GLU A 165 22.17 -0.59 3.51
CA GLU A 165 23.30 -1.51 3.67
C GLU A 165 23.20 -2.73 2.74
N HIS A 166 21.97 -3.16 2.43
CA HIS A 166 21.74 -4.37 1.64
C HIS A 166 21.39 -4.04 0.17
N GLU A 167 21.36 -2.77 -0.20
CA GLU A 167 21.20 -2.30 -1.58
C GLU A 167 22.27 -2.94 -2.48
N GLY A 168 21.84 -3.83 -3.38
CA GLY A 168 22.72 -4.57 -4.28
C GLY A 168 23.32 -5.88 -3.73
N GLN A 169 23.18 -6.20 -2.43
CA GLN A 169 23.69 -7.44 -1.81
C GLN A 169 22.59 -8.47 -1.55
N ASP A 170 21.40 -8.05 -1.10
CA ASP A 170 20.23 -8.92 -0.94
C ASP A 170 19.25 -8.67 -2.09
N ARG A 171 19.25 -9.58 -3.08
CA ARG A 171 18.39 -9.49 -4.28
C ARG A 171 16.90 -9.56 -3.99
N LYS A 172 16.49 -9.84 -2.75
CA LYS A 172 15.07 -9.97 -2.41
C LYS A 172 14.46 -8.68 -1.90
N LEU A 173 15.19 -7.78 -1.22
CA LEU A 173 14.61 -6.55 -0.68
C LEU A 173 13.85 -5.75 -1.76
N PRO A 174 12.70 -5.13 -1.42
CA PRO A 174 12.02 -4.26 -2.37
C PRO A 174 12.87 -3.03 -2.65
N GLU A 175 12.70 -2.48 -3.85
CA GLU A 175 13.18 -1.15 -4.19
C GLU A 175 12.53 -0.13 -3.23
N LEU A 176 13.32 0.84 -2.75
CA LEU A 176 12.85 1.84 -1.82
C LEU A 176 12.64 3.18 -2.54
N LEU A 177 11.41 3.71 -2.47
CA LEU A 177 11.09 5.07 -2.90
C LEU A 177 10.76 5.91 -1.67
N GLU A 178 11.53 6.97 -1.40
CA GLU A 178 11.31 7.88 -0.27
C GLU A 178 11.00 9.29 -0.76
N TYR A 179 9.90 9.85 -0.26
CA TYR A 179 9.47 11.22 -0.53
C TYR A 179 9.40 11.97 0.80
N ALA A 180 10.11 13.10 0.89
CA ALA A 180 10.04 14.00 2.03
C ALA A 180 9.11 15.17 1.67
N GLU A 181 7.93 15.21 2.28
CA GLU A 181 6.99 16.32 2.14
C GLU A 181 6.50 16.76 3.52
N ALA A 182 6.55 18.07 3.80
CA ALA A 182 5.96 18.57 5.04
C ALA A 182 4.45 18.29 5.03
N PRO A 183 3.84 17.80 6.12
CA PRO A 183 2.38 17.69 6.20
C PRO A 183 1.77 19.04 5.83
N GLN A 184 0.73 19.04 5.00
CA GLN A 184 -0.07 20.25 4.80
C GLN A 184 -0.75 20.60 6.13
N GLU A 185 -1.13 21.87 6.34
CA GLU A 185 -1.79 22.34 7.58
C GLU A 185 -3.02 21.49 7.98
N ASP A 186 -3.56 20.73 7.02
CA ASP A 186 -4.85 20.03 7.12
C ASP A 186 -4.73 18.48 7.20
N GLY A 187 -3.52 17.88 7.18
CA GLY A 187 -3.39 16.42 7.40
C GLY A 187 -2.08 15.75 6.96
N GLU A 188 -1.92 14.49 7.38
CA GLU A 188 -0.75 13.62 7.09
C GLU A 188 -0.68 13.13 5.62
N TYR A 189 -1.72 13.36 4.80
CA TYR A 189 -1.84 12.76 3.47
C TYR A 189 -1.36 13.72 2.38
N CYS A 190 -0.26 13.36 1.73
CA CYS A 190 0.37 14.17 0.69
C CYS A 190 -0.03 13.70 -0.72
N ASP A 191 -1.09 14.28 -1.29
CA ASP A 191 -1.61 13.88 -2.61
C ASP A 191 -0.57 13.99 -3.73
N ARG A 192 0.30 15.01 -3.68
CA ARG A 192 1.37 15.19 -4.67
C ARG A 192 2.36 14.04 -4.64
N SER A 193 2.95 13.76 -3.47
CA SER A 193 3.88 12.64 -3.29
C SER A 193 3.24 11.30 -3.62
N LEU A 194 1.95 11.11 -3.32
CA LEU A 194 1.23 9.90 -3.71
C LEU A 194 1.18 9.75 -5.24
N GLY A 195 0.86 10.81 -5.97
CA GLY A 195 0.87 10.80 -7.43
C GLY A 195 2.27 10.52 -8.02
N GLU A 196 3.33 11.08 -7.43
CA GLU A 196 4.72 10.81 -7.82
C GLU A 196 5.12 9.35 -7.56
N LEU A 197 4.72 8.79 -6.43
CA LEU A 197 4.94 7.39 -6.08
C LEU A 197 4.31 6.46 -7.12
N PHE A 198 3.03 6.65 -7.44
CA PHE A 198 2.37 5.84 -8.48
C PHE A 198 3.04 6.01 -9.86
N ARG A 199 3.58 7.20 -10.18
CA ARG A 199 4.36 7.44 -11.41
C ARG A 199 5.71 6.74 -11.44
N ALA A 200 6.31 6.45 -10.29
CA ALA A 200 7.59 5.76 -10.20
C ALA A 200 7.44 4.23 -10.22
N LEU A 201 6.30 3.68 -9.77
CA LEU A 201 6.08 2.22 -9.77
C LEU A 201 6.15 1.63 -11.20
N PRO A 202 6.69 0.40 -11.38
CA PRO A 202 6.78 -0.28 -12.67
C PRO A 202 5.42 -0.88 -13.10
N LEU A 203 4.38 -0.06 -13.06
CA LEU A 203 3.00 -0.44 -13.38
C LEU A 203 2.67 -0.19 -14.86
N PRO A 204 1.71 -0.96 -15.42
CA PRO A 204 1.12 -0.65 -16.71
C PRO A 204 0.59 0.79 -16.72
N ARG A 205 0.77 1.51 -17.82
CA ARG A 205 0.31 2.88 -17.95
C ARG A 205 -0.95 2.91 -18.78
N ASN A 206 -2.03 3.44 -18.22
CA ASN A 206 -3.16 3.86 -19.02
C ASN A 206 -2.76 5.16 -19.70
N LEU A 207 -2.05 5.01 -20.80
CA LEU A 207 -1.64 6.14 -21.60
C LEU A 207 -2.90 6.67 -22.28
N TYR A 208 -3.50 7.72 -21.70
CA TYR A 208 -4.45 8.65 -22.33
C TYR A 208 -3.92 9.28 -23.65
N LYS A 209 -2.81 8.75 -24.19
CA LYS A 209 -2.27 9.05 -25.51
C LYS A 209 -3.44 8.96 -26.49
N ASN A 210 -3.84 10.11 -27.02
CA ASN A 210 -4.85 10.37 -28.06
C ASN A 210 -6.09 11.17 -27.61
N TRP A 211 -6.05 11.85 -26.45
CA TRP A 211 -6.92 13.00 -26.18
C TRP A 211 -6.10 14.27 -26.01
#